data_AF-H5X524-F1
#
_entry.id   AF-H5X524-F1
#
_cell.length_a   1.000
_cell.length_b   1.000
_cell.length_c   1.000
_cell.angle_alpha   90.00
_cell.angle_beta   90.00
_cell.angle_gamma   90.00
#
_symmetry.space_group_name_H-M   'P 1'
#
loop_
_entity.id
_entity.type
_entity.pdbx_description
1 polymer ?
#
loop_
_entity_poly.entity_id
_entity_poly.type
_entity_poly.pdbx_seq_one_letter_code
_entity_poly.pdbx_strand_id
1 'polypeptide(L)'
;MTSALSTSRSLHAGAVVGGHEVDFIASHREDNDTPVAMAVTLTVPVSLEDVAAMLWIAVNGGATFEELDADYTREFVAETLLNVGGLGISDARLEMAAAKPGTGEYAIAQQVRRHAREVFGASVPAPRARVALAMG
;
A
#
# COMPACT_ATOMS: atom_id res chain seq x y z
N MET A 1 -8.82 5.73 -53.31
CA MET A 1 -9.52 5.37 -52.05
C MET A 1 -8.44 5.02 -51.06
N THR A 2 -8.05 5.95 -50.21
CA THR A 2 -6.94 5.78 -49.26
C THR A 2 -7.56 5.32 -47.94
N SER A 3 -7.36 4.05 -47.60
CA SER A 3 -7.76 3.52 -46.29
C SER A 3 -6.89 4.20 -45.23
N ALA A 4 -7.50 5.05 -44.40
CA ALA A 4 -6.84 5.59 -43.24
C ALA A 4 -6.75 4.46 -42.20
N LEU A 5 -5.53 4.06 -41.86
CA LEU A 5 -5.26 3.20 -40.72
C LEU A 5 -5.79 3.89 -39.46
N SER A 6 -6.99 3.51 -39.03
CA SER A 6 -7.55 3.89 -37.73
C SER A 6 -6.65 3.28 -36.66
N THR A 7 -5.77 4.11 -36.11
CA THR A 7 -4.94 3.74 -34.97
C THR A 7 -5.84 3.83 -33.74
N SER A 8 -6.53 2.73 -33.41
CA SER A 8 -7.28 2.62 -32.17
C SER A 8 -6.30 2.75 -31.00
N ARG A 9 -6.26 3.95 -30.42
CA ARG A 9 -5.49 4.22 -29.20
C ARG A 9 -6.22 3.52 -28.06
N SER A 10 -5.71 2.38 -27.64
CA SER A 10 -6.20 1.65 -26.48
C SER A 10 -5.30 1.92 -25.29
N LEU A 11 -5.91 2.10 -24.13
CA LEU A 11 -5.22 2.15 -22.85
C LEU A 11 -5.33 0.77 -22.20
N HIS A 12 -4.19 0.24 -21.75
CA HIS A 12 -4.09 -1.11 -21.19
C HIS A 12 -3.62 -1.03 -19.74
N ALA A 13 -4.33 -1.71 -18.84
CA ALA A 13 -3.82 -2.05 -17.51
C ALA A 13 -3.97 -3.55 -17.30
N GLY A 14 -2.86 -4.22 -16.99
CA GLY A 14 -2.83 -5.63 -16.62
C GLY A 14 -2.67 -5.80 -15.12
N ALA A 15 -3.31 -6.81 -14.55
CA ALA A 15 -3.10 -7.25 -13.17
C ALA A 15 -3.12 -8.78 -13.08
N VAL A 16 -2.38 -9.34 -12.13
CA VAL A 16 -2.48 -10.77 -11.78
C VAL A 16 -3.29 -10.89 -10.49
N VAL A 17 -4.48 -11.50 -10.57
CA VAL A 17 -5.38 -11.70 -9.42
C VAL A 17 -5.54 -13.19 -9.18
N GLY A 18 -5.05 -13.68 -8.04
CA GLY A 18 -5.14 -15.11 -7.70
C GLY A 18 -4.43 -16.03 -8.70
N GLY A 19 -3.39 -15.55 -9.38
CA GLY A 19 -2.66 -16.29 -10.41
C GLY A 19 -3.27 -16.19 -11.82
N HIS A 20 -4.33 -15.41 -11.99
CA HIS A 20 -4.94 -15.15 -13.30
C HIS A 20 -4.57 -13.75 -13.79
N GLU A 21 -4.04 -13.67 -15.02
CA GLU A 21 -3.85 -12.40 -15.71
C GLU A 21 -5.20 -11.83 -16.13
N VAL A 22 -5.41 -10.54 -15.84
CA VAL A 22 -6.59 -9.77 -16.17
C VAL A 22 -6.14 -8.48 -16.84
N ASP A 23 -6.61 -8.28 -18.08
CA ASP A 23 -6.36 -7.06 -18.83
C ASP A 23 -7.62 -6.20 -18.92
N PHE A 24 -7.45 -4.93 -18.59
CA PHE A 24 -8.44 -3.88 -18.75
C PHE A 24 -8.06 -3.06 -19.98
N ILE A 25 -8.88 -3.17 -21.02
CA ILE A 25 -8.68 -2.48 -22.28
C ILE A 25 -9.77 -1.42 -22.41
N ALA A 26 -9.40 -0.16 -22.23
CA ALA A 26 -10.28 0.95 -22.56
C ALA A 26 -10.09 1.28 -24.04
N SER A 27 -11.14 1.07 -24.83
CA SER A 27 -11.17 1.35 -26.27
C SER A 27 -12.22 2.40 -26.61
N HIS A 28 -11.92 3.19 -27.63
CA HIS A 28 -12.88 4.13 -28.19
C HIS A 28 -13.98 3.40 -28.98
N ARG A 29 -15.18 4.00 -29.00
CA ARG A 29 -16.09 3.83 -30.15
C ARG A 29 -15.48 4.54 -31.36
N GLU A 30 -15.77 4.04 -32.55
CA GLU A 30 -15.33 4.67 -33.81
C GLU A 30 -15.69 6.17 -33.82
N ASP A 31 -14.78 7.00 -34.35
CA ASP A 31 -14.92 8.47 -34.46
C ASP A 31 -15.16 9.23 -33.14
N ASN A 32 -14.58 8.76 -32.02
CA ASN A 32 -14.57 9.51 -30.77
C ASN A 32 -13.25 10.26 -30.55
N ASP A 33 -13.32 11.59 -30.55
CA ASP A 33 -12.15 12.48 -30.47
C ASP A 33 -11.76 12.87 -29.03
N THR A 34 -12.52 12.43 -28.02
CA THR A 34 -12.19 12.67 -26.60
C THR A 34 -11.04 11.76 -26.13
N PRO A 35 -10.25 12.10 -25.10
CA PRO A 35 -9.24 11.19 -24.54
C PRO A 35 -9.84 9.88 -23.96
N VAL A 36 -9.20 8.72 -24.18
CA VAL A 36 -9.47 7.52 -23.37
C VAL A 36 -9.00 7.78 -21.95
N ALA A 37 -9.89 7.62 -20.97
CA ALA A 37 -9.53 7.61 -19.56
C ALA A 37 -9.95 6.28 -18.92
N MET A 38 -9.07 5.71 -18.09
CA MET A 38 -9.37 4.54 -17.27
C MET A 38 -9.09 4.92 -15.81
N ALA A 39 -10.07 4.68 -14.95
CA ALA A 39 -9.93 4.87 -13.51
C ALA A 39 -9.94 3.50 -12.83
N VAL A 40 -8.92 3.23 -12.02
CA VAL A 40 -8.84 2.01 -11.21
C VAL A 40 -9.06 2.42 -9.76
N THR A 41 -10.02 1.78 -9.09
CA THR A 41 -10.22 1.94 -7.65
C THR A 41 -9.81 0.65 -6.96
N LEU A 42 -8.86 0.77 -6.03
CA LEU A 42 -8.35 -0.34 -5.23
C LEU A 42 -8.74 -0.13 -3.78
N THR A 43 -9.21 -1.19 -3.13
CA THR A 43 -9.39 -1.21 -1.68
C THR A 43 -8.44 -2.24 -1.12
N VAL A 44 -7.40 -1.77 -0.43
CA VAL A 44 -6.43 -2.63 0.23
C VAL A 44 -6.68 -2.55 1.73
N PRO A 45 -7.03 -3.66 2.41
CA PRO A 45 -7.16 -3.65 3.86
C PRO A 45 -5.77 -3.54 4.47
N VAL A 46 -5.58 -2.53 5.32
CA VAL A 46 -4.29 -2.21 5.96
C VAL A 46 -4.49 -2.25 7.48
N SER A 47 -3.66 -3.01 8.19
CA SER A 47 -3.66 -3.02 9.65
C SER A 47 -2.71 -1.95 10.20
N LEU A 48 -2.84 -1.61 11.50
CA LEU A 48 -1.93 -0.67 12.16
C LEU A 48 -0.47 -1.17 12.14
N GLU A 49 -0.25 -2.47 12.16
CA GLU A 49 1.10 -3.04 12.09
C GLU A 49 1.66 -2.95 10.66
N ASP A 50 0.82 -3.00 9.62
CA ASP A 50 1.26 -2.77 8.24
C ASP A 50 1.65 -1.30 8.04
N VAL A 51 0.88 -0.37 8.59
CA VAL A 51 1.23 1.06 8.62
C VAL A 51 2.55 1.28 9.36
N ALA A 52 2.73 0.64 10.52
CA ALA A 52 3.98 0.72 11.28
C ALA A 52 5.15 0.15 10.46
N ALA A 53 4.98 -0.95 9.74
CA ALA A 53 6.03 -1.50 8.88
C ALA A 53 6.38 -0.57 7.70
N MET A 54 5.41 0.12 7.11
CA MET A 54 5.71 1.14 6.09
C MET A 54 6.55 2.28 6.67
N LEU A 55 6.22 2.76 7.86
CA LEU A 55 7.01 3.80 8.53
C LEU A 55 8.39 3.32 8.98
N TRP A 56 8.53 2.03 9.30
CA TRP A 56 9.83 1.42 9.57
C TRP A 56 10.76 1.47 8.35
N ILE A 57 10.22 1.26 7.15
CA ILE A 57 10.96 1.41 5.89
C ILE A 57 11.45 2.86 5.74
N ALA A 58 10.61 3.85 6.05
CA ALA A 58 10.98 5.27 6.01
C ALA A 58 12.18 5.56 6.93
N VAL A 59 12.08 5.13 8.19
CA VAL A 59 13.08 5.42 9.23
C VAL A 59 14.40 4.71 8.93
N ASN A 60 14.35 3.46 8.46
CA ASN A 60 15.56 2.75 8.02
C ASN A 60 16.15 3.34 6.72
N GLY A 61 15.32 4.01 5.91
CA GLY A 61 15.74 4.82 4.77
C GLY A 61 16.36 6.17 5.15
N GLY A 62 16.41 6.50 6.45
CA GLY A 62 17.03 7.72 6.98
C GLY A 62 16.05 8.82 7.38
N ALA A 63 14.74 8.60 7.25
CA ALA A 63 13.74 9.58 7.70
C ALA A 63 13.75 9.71 9.23
N THR A 64 13.59 10.93 9.70
CA THR A 64 13.46 11.24 11.13
C THR A 64 11.99 11.36 11.54
N PHE A 65 11.69 11.16 12.81
CA PHE A 65 10.32 11.33 13.31
C PHE A 65 9.83 12.79 13.29
N GLU A 66 10.74 13.76 13.20
CA GLU A 66 10.40 15.18 13.09
C GLU A 66 9.87 15.52 11.69
N GLU A 67 10.38 14.85 10.65
CA GLU A 67 9.90 14.98 9.27
C GLU A 67 8.57 14.25 9.05
N LEU A 68 8.26 13.26 9.89
CA LEU A 68 7.02 12.48 9.83
C LEU A 68 5.85 13.20 10.50
N ASP A 69 5.49 14.40 10.03
CA ASP A 69 4.22 15.02 10.45
C ASP A 69 3.00 14.21 9.96
N ALA A 70 1.80 14.55 10.44
CA ALA A 70 0.62 13.75 10.18
C ALA A 70 0.21 13.68 8.69
N ASP A 71 0.45 14.74 7.92
CA ASP A 71 0.04 14.79 6.51
C ASP A 71 1.09 14.11 5.63
N TYR A 72 2.36 14.40 5.86
CA TYR A 72 3.46 13.71 5.20
C TYR A 72 3.45 12.20 5.49
N THR A 73 3.17 11.80 6.74
CA THR A 73 3.04 10.38 7.11
C THR A 73 1.93 9.69 6.30
N ARG A 74 0.80 10.36 6.07
CA ARG A 74 -0.31 9.78 5.29
C ARG A 74 0.04 9.61 3.82
N GLU A 75 0.67 10.62 3.23
CA GLU A 75 1.14 10.58 1.85
C GLU A 75 2.18 9.47 1.68
N PHE A 76 3.19 9.42 2.56
CA PHE A 76 4.24 8.43 2.53
C PHE A 76 3.70 6.99 2.64
N VAL A 77 2.75 6.73 3.53
CA VAL A 77 2.13 5.40 3.68
C VAL A 77 1.41 5.00 2.40
N ALA A 78 0.67 5.91 1.76
CA ALA A 78 -0.02 5.63 0.50
C ALA A 78 0.97 5.32 -0.63
N GLU A 79 2.04 6.10 -0.77
CA GLU A 79 3.09 5.87 -1.76
C GLU A 79 3.83 4.55 -1.51
N THR A 80 4.18 4.27 -0.26
CA THR A 80 4.89 3.04 0.12
C THR A 80 4.06 1.81 -0.19
N LEU A 81 2.75 1.86 0.05
CA LEU A 81 1.85 0.75 -0.26
C LEU A 81 1.87 0.40 -1.75
N LEU A 82 1.92 1.40 -2.63
CA LEU A 82 1.95 1.22 -4.08
C LEU A 82 3.35 0.83 -4.59
N ASN A 83 4.41 1.40 -4.03
CA ASN A 83 5.78 1.22 -4.53
C ASN A 83 6.46 -0.05 -3.99
N VAL A 84 6.29 -0.34 -2.71
CA VAL A 84 6.93 -1.50 -2.04
C VAL A 84 6.07 -2.76 -2.21
N GLY A 85 4.75 -2.60 -2.21
CA GLY A 85 3.80 -3.70 -2.27
C GLY A 85 3.80 -4.58 -1.01
N GLY A 86 2.93 -5.58 -0.99
CA GLY A 86 2.64 -6.36 0.21
C GLY A 86 3.80 -7.22 0.73
N LEU A 87 4.69 -7.72 -0.15
CA LEU A 87 5.81 -8.56 0.26
C LEU A 87 6.85 -7.77 1.07
N GLY A 88 7.27 -6.60 0.57
CA GLY A 88 8.24 -5.77 1.31
C GLY A 88 7.67 -5.24 2.63
N ILE A 89 6.36 -4.95 2.69
CA ILE A 89 5.69 -4.60 3.95
C ILE A 89 5.71 -5.78 4.93
N SER A 90 5.47 -7.01 4.44
CA SER A 90 5.55 -8.21 5.27
C SER A 90 6.96 -8.45 5.82
N ASP A 91 7.99 -8.24 5.01
CA ASP A 91 9.39 -8.40 5.43
C ASP A 91 9.75 -7.37 6.51
N ALA A 92 9.38 -6.10 6.32
CA ALA A 92 9.56 -5.06 7.33
C ALA A 92 8.85 -5.40 8.66
N ARG A 93 7.66 -6.02 8.62
CA ARG A 93 6.99 -6.51 9.84
C ARG A 93 7.79 -7.59 10.55
N LEU A 94 8.38 -8.53 9.80
CA LEU A 94 9.20 -9.59 10.37
C LEU A 94 10.47 -9.01 11.02
N GLU A 95 11.11 -8.04 10.38
CA GLU A 95 12.25 -7.31 10.97
C GLU A 95 11.87 -6.62 12.27
N MET A 96 10.78 -5.85 12.27
CA MET A 96 10.27 -5.19 13.48
C MET A 96 9.89 -6.16 14.60
N ALA A 97 9.45 -7.37 14.26
CA ALA A 97 9.12 -8.41 15.22
C ALA A 97 10.36 -9.12 15.77
N ALA A 98 11.45 -9.17 15.00
CA ALA A 98 12.72 -9.76 15.39
C ALA A 98 13.55 -8.84 16.32
N ALA A 99 13.24 -7.54 16.36
CA ALA A 99 13.90 -6.58 17.24
C ALA A 99 13.78 -6.99 18.73
N LYS A 100 14.92 -7.10 19.42
CA LYS A 100 14.99 -7.62 20.80
C LYS A 100 14.76 -6.52 21.84
N PRO A 101 13.96 -6.78 22.90
CA PRO A 101 13.79 -5.81 23.98
C PRO A 101 15.13 -5.33 24.56
N GLY A 102 15.25 -4.01 24.75
CA GLY A 102 16.47 -3.37 25.25
C GLY A 102 17.47 -2.94 24.17
N THR A 103 17.22 -3.22 22.89
CA THR A 103 18.05 -2.69 21.79
C THR A 103 17.51 -1.36 21.25
N GLY A 104 18.37 -0.60 20.56
CA GLY A 104 17.97 0.62 19.85
C GLY A 104 16.94 0.35 18.76
N GLU A 105 17.12 -0.73 17.99
CA GLU A 105 16.13 -1.18 16.99
C GLU A 105 14.76 -1.42 17.60
N TYR A 106 14.69 -2.06 18.78
CA TYR A 106 13.42 -2.26 19.46
C TYR A 106 12.79 -0.94 19.89
N ALA A 107 13.59 0.01 20.39
CA ALA A 107 13.09 1.34 20.74
C ALA A 107 12.52 2.07 19.52
N ILE A 108 13.21 2.02 18.38
CA ILE A 108 12.73 2.58 17.11
C ILE A 108 11.43 1.90 16.68
N ALA A 109 11.38 0.56 16.70
CA ALA A 109 10.18 -0.19 16.30
C ALA A 109 8.97 0.17 17.19
N GLN A 110 9.18 0.40 18.49
CA GLN A 110 8.10 0.87 19.37
C GLN A 110 7.70 2.31 19.09
N GLN A 111 8.65 3.19 18.76
CA GLN A 111 8.37 4.57 18.39
C GLN A 111 7.56 4.65 17.09
N VAL A 112 7.92 3.85 16.09
CA VAL A 112 7.16 3.71 14.85
C VAL A 112 5.73 3.23 15.11
N ARG A 113 5.55 2.17 15.91
CA ARG A 113 4.21 1.69 16.28
C ARG A 113 3.39 2.74 17.00
N ARG A 114 4.02 3.56 17.86
CA ARG A 114 3.36 4.66 18.55
C ARG A 114 2.90 5.72 17.55
N HIS A 115 3.79 6.16 16.67
CA HIS A 115 3.49 7.15 15.63
C HIS A 115 2.34 6.69 14.71
N ALA A 116 2.37 5.44 14.27
CA ALA A 116 1.30 4.84 13.47
C ALA A 116 -0.06 4.93 14.19
N ARG A 117 -0.11 4.68 15.50
CA ARG A 117 -1.35 4.81 16.29
C ARG A 117 -1.79 6.25 16.44
N GLU A 118 -0.87 7.20 16.61
CA GLU A 118 -1.20 8.62 16.74
C GLU A 118 -1.82 9.17 15.46
N VAL A 119 -1.28 8.81 14.30
CA VAL A 119 -1.75 9.33 13.00
C VAL A 119 -2.97 8.59 12.46
N PHE A 120 -3.05 7.27 12.68
CA PHE A 120 -4.05 6.40 12.03
C PHE A 120 -4.96 5.61 12.99
N GLY A 121 -4.72 5.65 14.30
CA GLY A 121 -5.39 4.76 15.26
C GLY A 121 -6.92 4.89 15.32
N ALA A 122 -7.46 6.07 14.98
CA ALA A 122 -8.91 6.28 14.88
C ALA A 122 -9.52 5.74 13.57
N SER A 123 -8.70 5.61 12.52
CA SER A 123 -9.15 5.30 11.15
C SER A 123 -8.91 3.84 10.76
N VAL A 124 -7.99 3.16 11.43
CA VAL A 124 -7.70 1.75 11.17
C VAL A 124 -8.56 0.87 12.09
N PRO A 125 -9.39 -0.03 11.55
CA PRO A 125 -10.17 -0.95 12.37
C PRO A 125 -9.25 -1.77 13.26
N ALA A 126 -9.58 -1.86 14.56
CA ALA A 126 -8.84 -2.73 15.48
C ALA A 126 -8.81 -4.17 14.93
N PRO A 127 -7.69 -4.90 15.05
CA PRO A 127 -7.62 -6.28 14.57
C PRO A 127 -8.77 -7.08 15.16
N ARG A 128 -9.53 -7.80 14.33
CA ARG A 128 -10.50 -8.78 14.83
C ARG A 128 -9.74 -9.74 15.75
N ALA A 129 -10.05 -9.69 17.04
CA ALA A 129 -9.56 -10.68 17.98
C ALA A 129 -9.92 -12.06 17.42
N ARG A 130 -8.90 -12.88 17.13
CA ARG A 130 -9.12 -14.27 16.76
C ARG A 130 -9.84 -14.89 17.95
N VAL A 131 -11.14 -15.15 17.81
CA VAL A 131 -11.90 -15.90 18.82
C VAL A 131 -11.17 -17.23 18.93
N ALA A 132 -10.45 -17.42 20.03
CA ALA A 132 -9.93 -18.71 20.39
C ALA A 132 -11.16 -19.61 20.56
N LEU A 133 -11.43 -20.43 19.54
CA LEU A 133 -12.23 -21.62 19.71
C LEU A 133 -11.49 -22.48 20.73
N ALA A 134 -11.80 -22.24 22.01
CA ALA A 134 -11.66 -23.22 23.06
C ALA A 134 -12.64 -24.35 22.71
N MET A 135 -12.19 -25.26 21.86
CA MET A 135 -12.78 -26.58 21.73
C MET A 135 -12.15 -27.42 22.85
N GLY A 136 -12.90 -27.54 23.95
CA GLY A 136 -12.71 -28.60 24.93
C GLY A 136 -13.18 -29.96 24.41
#